data_AF-A0A919LWZ6-F1
#
_entry.id   AF-A0A919LWZ6-F1
#
_cell.length_a   1.000
_cell.length_b   1.000
_cell.length_c   1.000
_cell.angle_alpha   90.00
_cell.angle_beta   90.00
_cell.angle_gamma   90.00
#
_symmetry.space_group_name_H-M   'P 1'
#
loop_
_entity.id
_entity.type
_entity.pdbx_description
1 polymer ?
#
loop_
_entity_poly.entity_id
_entity_poly.type
_entity_poly.pdbx_seq_one_letter_code
_entity_poly.pdbx_strand_id
1 'polypeptide(L)'
;MTSAPSRRWSEADVITFHTPLYKEGQYKTLHLADEALISRLKPGTILINACRGPVVDNAALLKRLEAGQPLSVVLDVWEPEPDLNVELLKRVDIGTAHIAGYTLEGKARGTTQVFEAYSAFIGHPQQVALDTLLPAPEFGRITLHGPLDQPTLKRLVHLVYDVRRDDAPLRKVAGVAGEFDKLRKNYQERREWSSLYVQCSDEQAATLLRQLGFNAVHHPVR
;
A
#
# COMPACT_ATOMS: atom_id res chain seq x y z
N MET A 1 6.45 32.09 15.61
CA MET A 1 7.08 31.02 14.80
C MET A 1 6.94 29.72 15.56
N THR A 2 5.81 29.05 15.43
CA THR A 2 5.57 27.73 16.06
C THR A 2 6.25 26.68 15.20
N SER A 3 7.33 26.11 15.72
CA SER A 3 8.02 24.98 15.12
C SER A 3 7.04 23.82 14.91
N ALA A 4 7.04 23.24 13.71
CA ALA A 4 6.42 21.94 13.50
C ALA A 4 7.00 20.95 14.52
N PRO A 5 6.20 20.02 15.07
CA PRO A 5 6.70 19.00 15.99
C PRO A 5 7.93 18.35 15.39
N SER A 6 9.00 18.23 16.17
CA SER A 6 10.28 17.69 15.73
C SER A 6 10.06 16.34 15.06
N ARG A 7 10.10 16.30 13.73
CA ARG A 7 9.96 15.06 12.97
C ARG A 7 11.21 14.23 13.24
N ARG A 8 11.10 13.24 14.12
CA ARG A 8 12.20 12.35 14.48
C ARG A 8 12.32 11.22 13.45
N TRP A 9 12.61 11.60 12.20
CA TRP A 9 12.91 10.67 11.11
C TRP A 9 14.03 9.69 11.49
N SER A 10 14.98 10.18 12.30
CA SER A 10 16.12 9.42 12.81
C SER A 10 15.75 8.34 13.83
N GLU A 11 14.52 8.28 14.34
CA GLU A 11 14.12 7.22 15.27
C GLU A 11 13.47 6.04 14.55
N ALA A 12 12.93 6.25 13.35
CA ALA A 12 12.19 5.23 12.61
C ALA A 12 13.11 4.36 11.75
N ASP A 13 12.92 3.04 11.81
CA ASP A 13 13.58 2.10 10.90
C ASP A 13 12.73 1.86 9.63
N VAL A 14 11.44 2.23 9.66
CA VAL A 14 10.54 2.24 8.50
C VAL A 14 9.84 3.58 8.43
N ILE A 15 9.90 4.24 7.26
CA ILE A 15 9.26 5.53 6.99
C ILE A 15 8.32 5.35 5.81
N THR A 16 7.03 5.65 6.00
CA THR A 16 6.01 5.59 4.96
C THR A 16 5.31 6.94 4.80
N PHE A 17 5.08 7.37 3.55
CA PHE A 17 4.40 8.62 3.23
C PHE A 17 2.93 8.41 2.85
N HIS A 18 2.05 9.14 3.54
CA HIS A 18 0.60 9.16 3.30
C HIS A 18 0.05 10.59 3.29
N THR A 19 0.80 11.52 2.69
CA THR A 19 0.40 12.92 2.58
C THR A 19 -0.16 13.25 1.20
N PRO A 20 -1.06 14.25 1.09
CA PRO A 20 -1.31 14.89 -0.20
C PRO A 20 -0.04 15.57 -0.73
N LEU A 21 -0.07 16.01 -2.00
CA LEU A 21 0.98 16.81 -2.60
C LEU A 21 0.63 18.31 -2.51
N TYR A 22 1.32 19.04 -1.64
CA TYR A 22 1.28 20.49 -1.55
C TYR A 22 2.60 21.06 -2.08
N LYS A 23 2.53 21.88 -3.13
CA LYS A 23 3.71 22.49 -3.76
C LYS A 23 4.27 23.66 -2.94
N GLU A 24 3.41 24.31 -2.16
CA GLU A 24 3.68 25.55 -1.44
C GLU A 24 2.95 25.56 -0.09
N GLY A 25 3.16 26.62 0.70
CA GLY A 25 2.51 26.83 1.99
C GLY A 25 3.22 26.14 3.17
N GLN A 26 2.68 26.35 4.37
CA GLN A 26 3.26 25.87 5.64
C GLN A 26 3.46 24.35 5.68
N TYR A 27 2.62 23.60 4.97
CA TYR A 27 2.65 22.14 4.93
C TYR A 27 3.12 21.61 3.58
N LYS A 28 3.98 22.35 2.86
CA LYS A 28 4.59 21.88 1.60
C LYS A 28 5.10 20.45 1.76
N THR A 29 4.69 19.58 0.83
CA THR A 29 5.11 18.18 0.75
C THR A 29 5.78 17.83 -0.56
N LEU A 30 5.86 18.75 -1.52
CA LEU A 30 6.76 18.63 -2.67
C LEU A 30 8.20 18.49 -2.17
N HIS A 31 8.83 17.39 -2.50
CA HIS A 31 10.16 16.97 -2.06
C HIS A 31 10.28 17.02 -0.53
N LEU A 32 9.25 16.52 0.17
CA LEU A 32 9.27 16.37 1.61
C LEU A 32 10.43 15.49 2.07
N ALA A 33 10.73 14.45 1.29
CA ALA A 33 11.97 13.69 1.36
C ALA A 33 12.92 14.17 0.25
N ASP A 34 13.65 15.23 0.54
CA ASP A 34 14.73 15.78 -0.29
C ASP A 34 16.07 15.07 -0.02
N GLU A 35 17.12 15.45 -0.75
CA GLU A 35 18.47 14.89 -0.57
C GLU A 35 18.95 14.98 0.88
N ALA A 36 18.70 16.11 1.56
CA ALA A 36 19.15 16.35 2.93
C ALA A 36 18.44 15.44 3.95
N LEU A 37 17.13 15.18 3.77
CA LEU A 37 16.43 14.19 4.59
C LEU A 37 16.94 12.78 4.30
N ILE A 38 16.97 12.39 3.02
CA ILE A 38 17.35 11.02 2.62
C ILE A 38 18.76 10.69 3.10
N SER A 39 19.71 11.64 3.00
CA SER A 39 21.09 11.42 3.45
C SER A 39 21.25 11.20 4.95
N ARG A 40 20.26 11.57 5.77
CA ARG A 40 20.26 11.43 7.24
C ARG A 40 19.50 10.20 7.72
N LEU A 41 18.89 9.44 6.82
CA LEU A 41 18.23 8.18 7.18
C LEU A 41 19.25 7.20 7.76
N LYS A 42 18.83 6.45 8.79
CA LYS A 42 19.65 5.42 9.40
C LYS A 42 20.04 4.37 8.35
N PRO A 43 21.23 3.76 8.47
CA PRO A 43 21.54 2.57 7.70
C PRO A 43 20.50 1.46 7.92
N GLY A 44 19.99 0.90 6.83
CA GLY A 44 18.97 -0.15 6.84
C GLY A 44 17.52 0.36 6.92
N THR A 45 17.28 1.67 6.87
CA THR A 45 15.90 2.22 6.84
C THR A 45 15.13 1.75 5.60
N ILE A 46 13.87 1.36 5.79
CA ILE A 46 12.91 1.09 4.71
C ILE A 46 12.11 2.36 4.42
N LEU A 47 12.21 2.87 3.19
CA LEU A 47 11.46 4.03 2.69
C LEU A 47 10.31 3.56 1.81
N ILE A 48 9.07 3.97 2.12
CA ILE A 48 7.86 3.59 1.38
C ILE A 48 7.14 4.86 0.91
N ASN A 49 6.93 4.99 -0.40
CA ASN A 49 6.06 6.03 -0.96
C ASN A 49 4.98 5.41 -1.85
N ALA A 50 3.74 5.47 -1.37
CA ALA A 50 2.54 5.10 -2.12
C ALA A 50 1.49 6.22 -2.08
N CYS A 51 1.89 7.47 -1.84
CA CYS A 51 0.97 8.61 -1.82
C CYS A 51 0.98 9.40 -3.14
N ARG A 52 2.03 10.19 -3.39
CA ARG A 52 2.23 10.99 -4.59
C ARG A 52 3.71 11.02 -4.93
N GLY A 53 4.05 10.83 -6.21
CA GLY A 53 5.44 10.73 -6.68
C GLY A 53 6.34 11.85 -6.17
N PRO A 54 6.02 13.13 -6.44
CA PRO A 54 6.86 14.26 -6.06
C PRO A 54 6.97 14.54 -4.55
N VAL A 55 6.40 13.70 -3.68
CA VAL A 55 6.65 13.80 -2.24
C VAL A 55 8.07 13.36 -1.89
N VAL A 56 8.61 12.42 -2.64
CA VAL A 56 10.02 12.00 -2.57
C VAL A 56 10.74 12.57 -3.79
N ASP A 57 11.86 13.25 -3.59
CA ASP A 57 12.72 13.66 -4.71
C ASP A 57 13.39 12.42 -5.31
N ASN A 58 12.84 11.95 -6.44
CA ASN A 58 13.31 10.74 -7.11
C ASN A 58 14.75 10.84 -7.62
N ALA A 59 15.20 12.03 -8.01
CA ALA A 59 16.56 12.24 -8.49
C ALA A 59 17.56 12.17 -7.33
N ALA A 60 17.23 12.82 -6.20
CA ALA A 60 18.01 12.72 -4.98
C ALA A 60 18.06 11.27 -4.48
N LEU A 61 16.92 10.57 -4.45
CA LEU A 61 16.85 9.18 -4.02
C LEU A 61 17.75 8.28 -4.88
N LEU A 62 17.68 8.39 -6.21
CA LEU A 62 18.55 7.63 -7.11
C LEU A 62 20.03 7.87 -6.80
N LYS A 63 20.45 9.13 -6.67
CA LYS A 63 21.84 9.50 -6.34
C LYS A 63 22.31 8.86 -5.03
N ARG A 64 21.44 8.80 -4.01
CA ARG A 64 21.77 8.17 -2.72
C ARG A 64 21.91 6.65 -2.83
N LEU A 65 21.04 6.00 -3.60
CA LEU A 65 21.13 4.56 -3.86
C LEU A 65 22.38 4.20 -4.69
N GLU A 66 22.73 5.02 -5.68
CA GLU A 66 23.95 4.86 -6.48
C GLU A 66 25.22 5.06 -5.65
N ALA A 67 25.19 5.98 -4.68
CA ALA A 67 26.26 6.17 -3.69
C ALA A 67 26.37 5.02 -2.67
N GLY A 68 25.54 3.98 -2.77
CA GLY A 68 25.58 2.82 -1.90
C GLY A 68 25.04 3.08 -0.50
N GLN A 69 24.20 4.11 -0.31
CA GLN A 69 23.54 4.31 0.98
C GLN A 69 22.65 3.10 1.28
N PRO A 70 22.81 2.43 2.43
CA PRO A 70 22.05 1.23 2.75
C PRO A 70 20.61 1.60 3.11
N LEU A 71 19.72 1.55 2.11
CA LEU A 71 18.29 1.75 2.23
C LEU A 71 17.56 0.63 1.49
N SER A 72 16.41 0.23 2.02
CA SER A 72 15.41 -0.48 1.22
C SER A 72 14.32 0.49 0.80
N VAL A 73 13.82 0.37 -0.43
CA VAL A 73 12.89 1.31 -1.03
C VAL A 73 11.72 0.59 -1.68
N VAL A 74 10.51 1.07 -1.37
CA VAL A 74 9.25 0.66 -1.99
C VAL A 74 8.57 1.88 -2.60
N LEU A 75 8.41 1.92 -3.92
CA LEU A 75 7.69 2.99 -4.62
C LEU A 75 6.50 2.41 -5.38
N ASP A 76 5.30 2.90 -5.07
CA ASP A 76 4.13 2.72 -5.93
C ASP A 76 3.90 3.95 -6.82
N VAL A 77 4.48 5.10 -6.48
CA VAL A 77 4.27 6.37 -7.18
C VAL A 77 5.60 7.00 -7.61
N TRP A 78 5.60 7.71 -8.72
CA TRP A 78 6.84 8.15 -9.40
C TRP A 78 6.82 9.62 -9.81
N GLU A 79 8.00 10.22 -9.90
CA GLU A 79 8.24 11.53 -10.50
C GLU A 79 9.15 11.39 -11.74
N PRO A 80 8.67 11.77 -12.95
CA PRO A 80 7.27 11.95 -13.33
C PRO A 80 6.55 10.61 -13.56
N GLU A 81 5.22 10.62 -13.55
CA GLU A 81 4.38 9.56 -14.12
C GLU A 81 3.77 10.06 -15.44
N PRO A 82 3.56 9.19 -16.45
CA PRO A 82 3.86 7.75 -16.48
C PRO A 82 5.34 7.43 -16.78
N ASP A 83 6.14 8.43 -17.17
CA ASP A 83 7.53 8.28 -17.59
C ASP A 83 8.51 8.19 -16.41
N LEU A 84 8.35 7.16 -15.58
CA LEU A 84 9.19 6.95 -14.40
C LEU A 84 10.68 6.82 -14.74
N ASN A 85 11.53 7.16 -13.77
CA ASN A 85 12.98 6.95 -13.90
C ASN A 85 13.31 5.44 -13.83
N VAL A 86 13.69 4.86 -14.98
CA VAL A 86 13.98 3.42 -15.12
C VAL A 86 15.22 3.00 -14.31
N GLU A 87 16.22 3.88 -14.18
CA GLU A 87 17.40 3.59 -13.35
C GLU A 87 17.04 3.54 -11.86
N LEU A 88 16.13 4.41 -11.40
CA LEU A 88 15.60 4.31 -10.05
C LEU A 88 14.82 3.00 -9.84
N LEU A 89 13.94 2.62 -10.78
CA LEU A 89 13.21 1.34 -10.68
C LEU A 89 14.15 0.13 -10.52
N LYS A 90 15.29 0.11 -11.23
CA LYS A 90 16.29 -0.97 -11.10
C LYS A 90 16.92 -1.05 -9.71
N ARG A 91 16.91 0.05 -8.94
CA ARG A 91 17.56 0.16 -7.63
C ARG A 91 16.62 -0.04 -6.45
N VAL A 92 15.32 0.17 -6.61
CA VAL A 92 14.34 -0.05 -5.53
C VAL A 92 14.03 -1.54 -5.34
N ASP A 93 13.75 -1.95 -4.10
CA ASP A 93 13.39 -3.32 -3.75
C ASP A 93 12.02 -3.72 -4.33
N ILE A 94 11.05 -2.80 -4.30
CA ILE A 94 9.73 -2.96 -4.91
C ILE A 94 9.33 -1.68 -5.65
N GLY A 95 8.92 -1.83 -6.91
CA GLY A 95 8.37 -0.76 -7.73
C GLY A 95 7.07 -1.20 -8.39
N THR A 96 5.97 -0.48 -8.18
CA THR A 96 4.67 -0.78 -8.78
C THR A 96 4.07 0.42 -9.53
N ALA A 97 3.12 0.17 -10.43
CA ALA A 97 2.61 1.17 -11.36
C ALA A 97 1.42 1.97 -10.80
N HIS A 98 1.54 2.56 -9.61
CA HIS A 98 0.49 3.36 -8.97
C HIS A 98 -0.85 2.61 -8.82
N ILE A 99 -0.76 1.45 -8.17
CA ILE A 99 -1.85 0.48 -7.98
C ILE A 99 -2.08 0.10 -6.51
N ALA A 100 -1.43 0.76 -5.53
CA ALA A 100 -1.56 0.39 -4.12
C ALA A 100 -3.03 0.36 -3.65
N GLY A 101 -3.87 1.26 -4.18
CA GLY A 101 -5.30 1.35 -3.88
C GLY A 101 -6.24 0.51 -4.76
N TYR A 102 -5.73 -0.31 -5.70
CA TYR A 102 -6.57 -1.00 -6.71
C TYR A 102 -7.15 -2.32 -6.20
N THR A 103 -7.99 -2.28 -5.17
CA THR A 103 -8.80 -3.43 -4.74
C THR A 103 -10.20 -3.36 -5.36
N LEU A 104 -10.84 -4.52 -5.57
CA LEU A 104 -12.26 -4.56 -5.97
C LEU A 104 -13.12 -3.87 -4.91
N GLU A 105 -12.86 -4.16 -3.64
CA GLU A 105 -13.50 -3.51 -2.50
C GLU A 105 -13.30 -1.99 -2.53
N GLY A 106 -12.07 -1.52 -2.79
CA GLY A 106 -11.76 -0.09 -2.86
C GLY A 106 -12.51 0.63 -3.98
N LYS A 107 -12.58 0.02 -5.17
CA LYS A 107 -13.36 0.54 -6.30
C LYS A 107 -14.86 0.58 -5.98
N ALA A 108 -15.42 -0.50 -5.44
CA ALA A 108 -16.83 -0.58 -5.09
C ALA A 108 -17.21 0.37 -3.94
N ARG A 109 -16.33 0.51 -2.95
CA ARG A 109 -16.52 1.40 -1.79
C ARG A 109 -16.70 2.86 -2.20
N GLY A 110 -16.03 3.31 -3.27
CA GLY A 110 -16.25 4.63 -3.83
C GLY A 110 -17.71 4.84 -4.25
N THR A 111 -18.30 3.89 -4.97
CA THR A 111 -19.72 3.93 -5.35
C THR A 111 -20.64 3.81 -4.13
N THR A 112 -20.36 2.89 -3.21
CA THR A 112 -21.15 2.69 -1.99
C THR A 112 -21.21 3.95 -1.13
N GLN A 113 -20.08 4.62 -0.89
CA GLN A 113 -20.04 5.84 -0.07
C GLN A 113 -20.83 7.00 -0.70
N VAL A 114 -20.75 7.16 -2.02
CA VAL A 114 -21.53 8.18 -2.74
C VAL A 114 -23.02 7.84 -2.70
N PHE A 115 -23.39 6.58 -2.88
CA PHE A 115 -24.77 6.10 -2.76
C PHE A 115 -25.34 6.39 -1.36
N GLU A 116 -24.62 6.03 -0.30
CA GLU A 116 -25.04 6.27 1.08
C GLU A 116 -25.20 7.77 1.36
N ALA A 117 -24.22 8.59 0.97
CA ALA A 117 -24.27 10.04 1.13
C ALA A 117 -25.45 10.67 0.37
N TYR A 118 -25.70 10.24 -0.86
CA TYR A 118 -26.82 10.73 -1.67
C TYR A 118 -28.16 10.29 -1.08
N SER A 119 -28.27 9.03 -0.64
CA SER A 119 -29.48 8.49 0.00
C SER A 119 -29.85 9.30 1.25
N ALA A 120 -28.86 9.66 2.07
CA ALA A 120 -29.04 10.52 3.23
C ALA A 120 -29.45 11.95 2.82
N PHE A 121 -28.82 12.52 1.79
CA PHE A 121 -29.13 13.86 1.28
C PHE A 121 -30.58 14.00 0.83
N ILE A 122 -31.17 12.98 0.21
CA ILE A 122 -32.57 12.99 -0.24
C ILE A 122 -33.58 12.50 0.82
N GLY A 123 -33.14 12.26 2.06
CA GLY A 123 -34.01 11.86 3.17
C GLY A 123 -34.36 10.36 3.24
N HIS A 124 -33.66 9.51 2.50
CA HIS A 124 -33.85 8.06 2.48
C HIS A 124 -32.52 7.33 2.79
N PRO A 125 -31.98 7.45 4.02
CA PRO A 125 -30.70 6.84 4.36
C PRO A 125 -30.74 5.31 4.16
N GLN A 126 -29.85 4.81 3.32
CA GLN A 126 -29.67 3.40 3.02
C GLN A 126 -28.20 3.01 3.24
N GLN A 127 -27.97 1.74 3.55
CA GLN A 127 -26.64 1.13 3.66
C GLN A 127 -26.61 -0.15 2.84
N VAL A 128 -25.46 -0.46 2.25
CA VAL A 128 -25.27 -1.68 1.47
C VAL A 128 -23.95 -2.35 1.85
N ALA A 129 -24.03 -3.64 2.17
CA ALA A 129 -22.84 -4.42 2.50
C ALA A 129 -22.08 -4.79 1.22
N LEU A 130 -20.77 -4.54 1.19
CA LEU A 130 -19.92 -4.75 0.00
C LEU A 130 -19.90 -6.20 -0.49
N ASP A 131 -20.01 -7.17 0.42
CA ASP A 131 -20.02 -8.60 0.10
C ASP A 131 -21.26 -9.04 -0.70
N THR A 132 -22.36 -8.29 -0.63
CA THR A 132 -23.55 -8.51 -1.48
C THR A 132 -23.38 -8.03 -2.92
N LEU A 133 -22.39 -7.16 -3.18
CA LEU A 133 -22.14 -6.54 -4.49
C LEU A 133 -20.97 -7.20 -5.23
N LEU A 134 -20.00 -7.73 -4.49
CA LEU A 134 -18.77 -8.27 -5.05
C LEU A 134 -18.92 -9.77 -5.39
N PRO A 135 -18.26 -10.27 -6.43
CA PRO A 135 -18.17 -11.70 -6.66
C PRO A 135 -17.44 -12.39 -5.51
N ALA A 136 -17.72 -13.68 -5.31
CA ALA A 136 -16.99 -14.49 -4.34
C ALA A 136 -15.48 -14.52 -4.68
N PRO A 137 -14.58 -14.38 -3.68
CA PRO A 137 -13.14 -14.48 -3.92
C PRO A 137 -12.74 -15.92 -4.26
N GLU A 138 -11.61 -16.09 -4.96
CA GLU A 138 -11.03 -17.41 -5.26
C GLU A 138 -10.76 -18.22 -3.98
N PHE A 139 -10.29 -17.56 -2.92
CA PHE A 139 -10.10 -18.14 -1.59
C PHE A 139 -11.00 -17.45 -0.57
N GLY A 140 -12.20 -18.00 -0.35
CA GLY A 140 -13.16 -17.42 0.61
C GLY A 140 -12.99 -17.87 2.06
N ARG A 141 -12.35 -19.02 2.32
CA ARG A 141 -12.22 -19.59 3.67
C ARG A 141 -10.94 -20.40 3.84
N ILE A 142 -10.32 -20.31 5.02
CA ILE A 142 -9.16 -21.12 5.44
C ILE A 142 -9.22 -21.42 6.94
N THR A 143 -8.59 -22.52 7.37
CA THR A 143 -8.37 -22.84 8.79
C THR A 143 -6.95 -22.50 9.21
N LEU A 144 -6.80 -21.92 10.39
CA LEU A 144 -5.52 -21.67 11.05
C LEU A 144 -5.46 -22.46 12.37
N HIS A 145 -4.50 -23.37 12.47
CA HIS A 145 -4.24 -24.12 13.68
C HIS A 145 -3.04 -23.53 14.43
N GLY A 146 -3.22 -23.25 15.72
CA GLY A 146 -2.19 -22.69 16.60
C GLY A 146 -2.11 -21.15 16.59
N PRO A 147 -1.12 -20.59 17.31
CA PRO A 147 -0.97 -19.15 17.46
C PRO A 147 -0.52 -18.49 16.15
N LEU A 148 -0.75 -17.17 16.04
CA LEU A 148 -0.26 -16.38 14.91
C LEU A 148 1.17 -15.89 15.17
N ASP A 149 2.09 -16.23 14.28
CA ASP A 149 3.44 -15.68 14.21
C ASP A 149 3.68 -14.95 12.87
N GLN A 150 4.85 -14.30 12.73
CA GLN A 150 5.19 -13.53 11.53
C GLN A 150 5.23 -14.39 10.25
N PRO A 151 5.83 -15.60 10.22
CA PRO A 151 5.78 -16.48 9.05
C PRO A 151 4.35 -16.86 8.64
N THR A 152 3.48 -17.15 9.60
CA THR A 152 2.08 -17.51 9.35
C THR A 152 1.30 -16.32 8.83
N LEU A 153 1.47 -15.14 9.44
CA LEU A 153 0.86 -13.91 8.96
C LEU A 153 1.28 -13.61 7.52
N LYS A 154 2.58 -13.74 7.19
CA LYS A 154 3.08 -13.56 5.83
C LYS A 154 2.35 -14.46 4.82
N ARG A 155 2.13 -15.73 5.16
CA ARG A 155 1.41 -16.69 4.29
C ARG A 155 -0.03 -16.25 4.05
N LEU A 156 -0.74 -15.79 5.08
CA LEU A 156 -2.12 -15.29 4.94
C LEU A 156 -2.18 -13.99 4.11
N VAL A 157 -1.29 -13.04 4.40
CA VAL A 157 -1.22 -11.77 3.65
C VAL A 157 -0.91 -12.03 2.18
N HIS A 158 0.08 -12.87 1.88
CA HIS A 158 0.49 -13.17 0.50
C HIS A 158 -0.49 -14.08 -0.24
N LEU A 159 -1.29 -14.89 0.47
CA LEU A 159 -2.40 -15.64 -0.14
C LEU A 159 -3.43 -14.68 -0.75
N VAL A 160 -3.72 -13.57 -0.06
CA VAL A 160 -4.65 -12.54 -0.57
C VAL A 160 -3.95 -11.61 -1.57
N TYR A 161 -2.75 -11.13 -1.23
CA TYR A 161 -2.00 -10.23 -2.11
C TYR A 161 -0.49 -10.26 -1.80
N ASP A 162 0.29 -10.68 -2.80
CA ASP A 162 1.73 -10.55 -2.83
C ASP A 162 2.14 -9.44 -3.81
N VAL A 163 2.70 -8.35 -3.31
CA VAL A 163 3.07 -7.16 -4.11
C VAL A 163 4.04 -7.47 -5.25
N ARG A 164 4.82 -8.55 -5.13
CA ARG A 164 5.78 -8.97 -6.18
C ARG A 164 5.09 -9.34 -7.48
N ARG A 165 3.80 -9.69 -7.44
CA ARG A 165 2.99 -9.97 -8.63
C ARG A 165 2.83 -8.75 -9.54
N ASP A 166 2.92 -7.54 -8.97
CA ASP A 166 2.74 -6.27 -9.68
C ASP A 166 4.08 -5.56 -9.95
N ASP A 167 5.10 -5.86 -9.15
CA ASP A 167 6.48 -5.41 -9.38
C ASP A 167 7.09 -6.04 -10.64
N ALA A 168 6.95 -7.36 -10.80
CA ALA A 168 7.56 -8.07 -11.93
C ALA A 168 7.07 -7.60 -13.31
N PRO A 169 5.75 -7.39 -13.55
CA PRO A 169 5.26 -6.83 -14.81
C PRO A 169 5.81 -5.43 -15.10
N LEU A 170 5.90 -4.53 -14.10
CA LEU A 170 6.45 -3.19 -14.31
C LEU A 170 7.93 -3.27 -14.74
N ARG A 171 8.73 -4.07 -14.04
CA ARG A 171 10.15 -4.28 -14.40
C ARG A 171 10.34 -4.83 -15.81
N LYS A 172 9.41 -5.66 -16.29
CA LYS A 172 9.47 -6.24 -17.64
C LYS A 172 9.26 -5.22 -18.76
N VAL A 173 8.46 -4.18 -18.51
CA VAL A 173 8.03 -3.22 -19.55
C VAL A 173 8.54 -1.79 -19.31
N ALA A 174 9.32 -1.57 -18.26
CA ALA A 174 9.90 -0.28 -17.94
C ALA A 174 10.71 0.30 -19.11
N GLY A 175 10.50 1.58 -19.43
CA GLY A 175 11.11 2.26 -20.58
C GLY A 175 10.36 2.07 -21.90
N VAL A 176 9.29 1.27 -21.92
CA VAL A 176 8.39 1.17 -23.09
C VAL A 176 7.21 2.14 -22.92
N ALA A 177 7.09 3.07 -23.88
CA ALA A 177 6.07 4.12 -23.83
C ALA A 177 4.65 3.56 -23.71
N GLY A 178 3.88 4.08 -22.76
CA GLY A 178 2.48 3.73 -22.53
C GLY A 178 2.23 2.43 -21.78
N GLU A 179 3.24 1.60 -21.51
CA GLU A 179 3.04 0.33 -20.79
C GLU A 179 2.68 0.54 -19.32
N PHE A 180 3.18 1.61 -18.68
CA PHE A 180 2.78 1.99 -17.31
C PHE A 180 1.25 2.14 -17.18
N ASP A 181 0.63 2.91 -18.08
CA ASP A 181 -0.82 3.11 -18.05
C ASP A 181 -1.60 1.87 -18.50
N LYS A 182 -1.05 1.03 -19.39
CA LYS A 182 -1.67 -0.25 -19.76
C LYS A 182 -1.74 -1.22 -18.57
N LEU A 183 -0.70 -1.29 -17.74
CA LEU A 183 -0.70 -2.10 -16.52
C LEU A 183 -1.83 -1.68 -15.57
N ARG A 184 -2.08 -0.37 -15.45
CA ARG A 184 -3.15 0.19 -14.61
C ARG A 184 -4.52 -0.06 -15.21
N LYS A 185 -4.68 0.19 -16.50
CA LYS A 185 -5.95 0.05 -17.23
C LYS A 185 -6.43 -1.40 -17.26
N ASN A 186 -5.51 -2.34 -17.42
CA ASN A 186 -5.79 -3.77 -17.51
C ASN A 186 -5.44 -4.51 -16.21
N TYR A 187 -5.43 -3.80 -15.07
CA TYR A 187 -5.03 -4.37 -13.79
C TYR A 187 -5.92 -5.54 -13.39
N GLN A 188 -5.30 -6.66 -13.04
CA GLN A 188 -6.00 -7.86 -12.60
C GLN A 188 -6.67 -7.65 -11.25
N GLU A 189 -7.72 -8.40 -10.99
CA GLU A 189 -8.48 -8.25 -9.75
C GLU A 189 -7.61 -8.53 -8.51
N ARG A 190 -7.88 -7.78 -7.46
CA ARG A 190 -7.22 -7.87 -6.15
C ARG A 190 -8.26 -7.70 -5.08
N ARG A 191 -8.19 -8.54 -4.04
CA ARG A 191 -9.08 -8.47 -2.88
C ARG A 191 -8.38 -7.85 -1.67
N GLU A 192 -9.17 -7.42 -0.69
CA GLU A 192 -8.70 -7.03 0.64
C GLU A 192 -8.69 -8.24 1.60
N TRP A 193 -7.97 -8.16 2.72
CA TRP A 193 -7.88 -9.25 3.71
C TRP A 193 -9.24 -9.64 4.30
N SER A 194 -10.19 -8.71 4.33
CA SER A 194 -11.57 -8.92 4.78
C SER A 194 -12.34 -9.95 3.92
N SER A 195 -11.89 -10.20 2.68
CA SER A 195 -12.47 -11.21 1.79
C SER A 195 -12.14 -12.64 2.22
N LEU A 196 -11.09 -12.85 3.01
CA LEU A 196 -10.66 -14.17 3.47
C LEU A 196 -11.22 -14.45 4.87
N TYR A 197 -12.10 -15.44 4.98
CA TYR A 197 -12.60 -15.91 6.25
C TYR A 197 -11.62 -16.90 6.91
N VAL A 198 -11.09 -16.57 8.10
CA VAL A 198 -10.07 -17.38 8.79
C VAL A 198 -10.65 -18.01 10.06
N GLN A 199 -10.81 -19.33 10.06
CA GLN A 199 -11.22 -20.09 11.24
C GLN A 199 -9.99 -20.48 12.07
N CYS A 200 -9.83 -19.86 13.23
CA CYS A 200 -8.67 -20.08 14.09
C CYS A 200 -9.02 -21.04 15.23
N SER A 201 -8.14 -21.99 15.53
CA SER A 201 -8.23 -22.80 16.76
C SER A 201 -7.74 -22.07 18.01
N ASP A 202 -7.03 -20.96 17.82
CA ASP A 202 -6.48 -20.12 18.88
C ASP A 202 -7.21 -18.76 18.92
N GLU A 203 -7.66 -18.36 20.12
CA GLU A 203 -8.45 -17.15 20.31
C GLU A 203 -7.64 -15.86 20.12
N GLN A 204 -6.36 -15.87 20.51
CA GLN A 204 -5.47 -14.72 20.36
C GLN A 204 -5.16 -14.48 18.88
N ALA A 205 -4.92 -15.54 18.11
CA ALA A 205 -4.76 -15.49 16.67
C ALA A 205 -6.00 -14.90 15.98
N ALA A 206 -7.21 -15.36 16.33
CA ALA A 206 -8.46 -14.81 15.79
C ALA A 206 -8.61 -13.31 16.09
N THR A 207 -8.27 -12.90 17.31
CA THR A 207 -8.36 -11.50 17.73
C THR A 207 -7.37 -10.60 17.00
N LEU A 208 -6.11 -11.03 16.89
CA LEU A 208 -5.07 -10.29 16.18
C LEU A 208 -5.38 -10.17 14.69
N LEU A 209 -5.84 -11.25 14.04
CA LEU A 209 -6.21 -11.23 12.63
C LEU A 209 -7.40 -10.29 12.35
N ARG A 210 -8.40 -10.24 13.25
CA ARG A 210 -9.50 -9.27 13.14
C ARG A 210 -9.01 -7.83 13.22
N GLN A 211 -8.10 -7.52 14.15
CA GLN A 211 -7.51 -6.18 14.28
C GLN A 211 -6.71 -5.76 13.05
N LEU A 212 -6.08 -6.72 12.37
CA LEU A 212 -5.37 -6.49 11.10
C LEU A 212 -6.32 -6.31 9.91
N GLY A 213 -7.58 -6.74 10.00
CA GLY A 213 -8.60 -6.57 8.95
C GLY A 213 -9.00 -7.85 8.22
N PHE A 214 -8.56 -9.03 8.68
CA PHE A 214 -9.11 -10.31 8.20
C PHE A 214 -10.48 -10.58 8.83
N ASN A 215 -11.32 -11.34 8.13
CA ASN A 215 -12.57 -11.87 8.70
C ASN A 215 -12.28 -13.15 9.51
N ALA A 216 -11.70 -12.99 10.70
CA ALA A 216 -11.26 -14.12 11.51
C ALA A 216 -12.22 -14.43 12.68
N VAL A 217 -12.42 -15.72 12.98
CA VAL A 217 -13.21 -16.18 14.13
C VAL A 217 -12.50 -17.29 14.89
N HIS A 218 -12.73 -17.35 16.20
CA HIS A 218 -12.29 -18.47 17.03
C HIS A 218 -13.32 -19.60 16.95
N HIS A 219 -12.88 -20.79 16.53
CA HIS A 219 -13.65 -22.02 16.62
C HIS A 219 -12.91 -22.98 17.55
N PRO A 220 -13.43 -23.24 18.76
CA PRO A 220 -12.79 -24.18 19.67
C PRO A 220 -12.79 -25.58 19.02
N VAL A 221 -11.60 -26.18 18.99
CA VAL A 221 -11.44 -27.57 18.56
C VAL A 221 -12.15 -28.44 19.59
N ARG A 222 -13.07 -29.30 19.14
CA ARG A 222 -13.67 -30.34 19.98
C ARG A 222 -12.66 -31.44 20.28
#